data_AF-A0A9D1EB09-F1
#
_entry.id   AF-A0A9D1EB09-F1
#
_cell.length_a   1.000
_cell.length_b   1.000
_cell.length_c   1.000
_cell.angle_alpha   90.00
_cell.angle_beta   90.00
_cell.angle_gamma   90.00
#
_symmetry.space_group_name_H-M   'P 1'
#
loop_
_entity.id
_entity.type
_entity.pdbx_description
1 polymer ?
#
loop_
_entity_poly.entity_id
_entity_poly.type
_entity_poly.pdbx_seq_one_letter_code
_entity_poly.pdbx_strand_id
1 'polypeptide(L)' 'MKTTFYLDGKKTTKKAVKELIGEERLKRIIEEAKETFFEDPLVQNDFFIGNGMLTIEFA' A
#
# COMPACT_ATOMS: atom_id res chain seq x y z
N MET A 1 11.47 -6.53 5.82
CA MET A 1 10.29 -6.75 4.97
C MET A 1 10.36 -5.83 3.77
N LYS A 2 10.44 -6.42 2.59
CA LYS A 2 10.35 -5.70 1.32
C LYS A 2 8.89 -5.31 1.12
N THR A 3 8.63 -4.03 0.89
CA THR A 3 7.29 -3.55 0.56
C THR A 3 7.22 -3.24 -0.93
N THR A 4 6.29 -3.90 -1.62
CA THR A 4 6.01 -3.63 -3.02
C THR A 4 4.64 -2.96 -3.13
N PHE A 5 4.55 -1.93 -3.97
CA PHE A 5 3.32 -1.19 -4.19
C PHE A 5 2.83 -1.44 -5.61
N TYR A 6 1.53 -1.58 -5.77
CA TYR A 6 0.86 -1.66 -7.06
C TYR A 6 -0.27 -0.65 -7.10
N LEU A 7 -0.40 0.07 -8.21
CA LEU A 7 -1.53 0.94 -8.49
C LEU A 7 -2.31 0.35 -9.66
N ASP A 8 -3.56 0.00 -9.44
CA ASP A 8 -4.42 -0.69 -10.41
C ASP A 8 -3.74 -1.94 -11.00
N GLY A 9 -3.11 -2.74 -10.13
CA GLY A 9 -2.39 -3.96 -10.50
C GLY A 9 -1.01 -3.73 -11.15
N LYS A 10 -0.60 -2.48 -11.39
CA LYS A 10 0.70 -2.16 -11.98
C LYS A 10 1.70 -1.78 -10.91
N LYS A 11 2.87 -2.42 -10.92
CA LYS A 11 3.94 -2.13 -9.97
C LYS A 11 4.33 -0.65 -10.04
N THR A 12 4.38 0.00 -8.89
CA THR A 12 4.71 1.41 -8.73
C THR A 12 5.76 1.62 -7.63
N THR A 13 6.21 2.85 -7.46
CA THR A 13 7.19 3.22 -6.43
C THR A 13 6.51 3.92 -5.27
N LYS A 14 7.08 3.78 -4.07
CA LYS A 14 6.64 4.53 -2.88
C LYS A 14 6.59 6.04 -3.13
N LYS A 15 7.54 6.56 -3.93
CA LYS A 15 7.61 7.99 -4.28
C LYS A 15 6.39 8.42 -5.10
N ALA A 16 6.05 7.68 -6.14
CA ALA A 16 4.88 7.97 -6.97
C ALA A 16 3.57 7.93 -6.16
N VAL A 17 3.41 6.93 -5.28
CA VAL A 17 2.24 6.86 -4.39
C VAL A 17 2.23 8.05 -3.42
N LYS A 18 3.37 8.42 -2.83
CA LYS A 18 3.49 9.59 -1.94
C LYS A 18 3.06 10.88 -2.64
N GLU A 19 3.45 11.07 -3.90
CA GLU A 19 3.05 12.24 -4.69
C GLU A 19 1.56 12.26 -5.02
N LEU A 20 0.92 11.09 -5.12
CA LEU A 20 -0.52 10.96 -5.39
C LEU A 20 -1.40 11.22 -4.15
N ILE A 21 -1.02 10.68 -2.98
CA ILE A 21 -1.90 10.68 -1.80
C ILE A 21 -1.37 11.52 -0.62
N GLY A 22 -0.14 12.02 -0.73
CA GLY A 22 0.55 12.74 0.34
C GLY A 22 1.25 11.82 1.34
N GLU A 23 2.19 12.39 2.09
CA GLU A 23 3.03 11.65 3.05
C GLU A 23 2.24 11.07 4.22
N GLU A 24 1.37 11.88 4.83
CA GLU A 24 0.64 11.48 6.03
C GLU A 24 -0.32 10.32 5.74
N ARG A 25 -1.07 10.41 4.63
CA ARG A 25 -1.99 9.35 4.23
C ARG A 25 -1.26 8.07 3.88
N LEU A 26 -0.12 8.16 3.18
CA LEU A 26 0.70 7.00 2.86
C LEU A 26 1.25 6.31 4.12
N LYS A 27 1.66 7.07 5.14
CA LYS A 27 2.13 6.48 6.41
C LYS A 27 1.04 5.66 7.07
N ARG A 28 -0.16 6.23 7.22
CA ARG A 28 -1.31 5.53 7.82
C ARG A 28 -1.66 4.24 7.10
N ILE A 29 -1.74 4.29 5.77
CA ILE A 29 -2.02 3.11 4.94
C ILE A 29 -0.95 2.01 5.11
N ILE A 30 0.33 2.39 5.18
CA ILE A 30 1.41 1.40 5.38
C ILE A 30 1.36 0.79 6.79
N GLU A 31 1.00 1.58 7.81
CA GLU A 31 0.83 1.08 9.18
C GLU A 31 -0.33 0.08 9.25
N GLU A 32 -1.50 0.44 8.73
CA GLU A 32 -2.67 -0.43 8.65
C GLU A 32 -2.37 -1.72 7.90
N ALA A 33 -1.72 -1.63 6.73
CA ALA A 33 -1.35 -2.80 5.94
C ALA A 33 -0.36 -3.73 6.67
N LYS A 34 0.55 -3.17 7.48
CA LYS A 34 1.46 -3.97 8.29
C LYS A 34 0.72 -4.70 9.40
N GLU A 35 -0.19 -4.03 10.09
CA GLU A 35 -1.00 -4.65 11.15
C GLU A 35 -1.77 -5.84 10.57
N THR A 36 -2.47 -5.64 9.46
CA THR A 36 -3.19 -6.71 8.75
C THR A 36 -2.26 -7.85 8.30
N PHE A 37 -1.07 -7.54 7.78
CA PHE A 37 -0.10 -8.57 7.39
C PHE A 37 0.43 -9.38 8.59
N PHE A 38 0.61 -8.77 9.76
CA PHE A 38 1.04 -9.47 10.96
C PHE A 38 -0.07 -10.33 11.57
N GLU A 39 -1.34 -9.93 11.40
CA GLU A 39 -2.49 -10.74 11.80
C GLU A 39 -2.69 -11.93 10.86
N ASP A 40 -2.69 -11.71 9.54
CA ASP A 40 -2.78 -12.75 8.53
C ASP A 40 -1.97 -12.37 7.27
N PRO A 41 -0.81 -13.03 7.02
CA PRO A 41 0.03 -12.72 5.88
C PRO A 41 -0.57 -13.12 4.52
N LEU A 42 -1.67 -13.88 4.50
CA LEU A 42 -2.38 -14.28 3.28
C LEU A 42 -3.40 -13.24 2.83
N VAL A 43 -3.69 -12.24 3.66
CA VAL A 43 -4.62 -11.16 3.32
C VAL A 43 -3.95 -10.15 2.38
N GLN A 44 -4.62 -9.90 1.25
CA GLN A 44 -4.22 -8.86 0.32
C GLN A 44 -4.62 -7.48 0.89
N ASN A 45 -3.67 -6.54 0.91
CA ASN A 45 -3.87 -5.21 1.47
C ASN A 45 -4.21 -4.21 0.35
N ASP A 46 -5.52 -4.05 0.09
CA ASP A 46 -6.05 -3.15 -0.94
C ASP A 46 -6.69 -1.89 -0.35
N PHE A 47 -6.31 -0.73 -0.90
CA PHE A 47 -6.78 0.58 -0.44
C PHE A 47 -7.27 1.43 -1.61
N PHE A 48 -8.52 1.87 -1.56
CA PHE A 48 -9.01 2.84 -2.52
C PHE A 48 -8.47 4.24 -2.21
N ILE A 49 -7.65 4.78 -3.10
CA ILE A 49 -6.96 6.07 -2.89
C ILE A 49 -7.63 7.25 -3.62
N GLY A 50 -8.82 7.03 -4.20
CA GLY A 50 -9.57 8.03 -4.96
C GLY A 50 -9.25 8.05 -6.45
N ASN A 51 -7.98 7.88 -6.82
CA ASN A 51 -7.52 7.84 -8.21
C ASN A 51 -7.10 6.43 -8.68
N GLY A 52 -7.54 5.38 -7.97
CA GLY A 52 -7.19 3.99 -8.25
C GLY A 52 -7.18 3.13 -6.98
N MET A 53 -6.90 1.85 -7.17
CA MET A 53 -6.70 0.87 -6.10
C MET A 53 -5.20 0.69 -5.83
N LEU A 54 -4.78 0.99 -4.61
CA LEU A 54 -3.42 0.75 -4.14
C LEU A 54 -3.35 -0.60 -3.43
N THR A 55 -2.57 -1.52 -3.97
CA THR A 55 -2.26 -2.80 -3.31
C THR A 55 -0.87 -2.74 -2.70
N ILE A 56 -0.73 -3.19 -1.46
CA ILE A 56 0.55 -3.29 -0.75
C ILE A 56 0.86 -4.76 -0.47
N GLU A 57 2.01 -5.22 -0.96
CA GLU A 57 2.53 -6.55 -0.67
C GLU A 57 3.76 -6.47 0.22
N PHE A 58 3.84 -7.41 1.16
CA PHE A 58 4.97 -7.57 2.06
C PHE A 58 5.63 -8.94 1.82
N ALA A 59 6.95 -8.92 1.65
CA ALA A 59 7.79 -10.10 1.45
C ALA A 59 9.07 -10.05 2.30
#